data_AF-A0A2H3CMR4-F1
#
_entry.id   AF-A0A2H3CMR4-F1
#
_cell.length_a   1.000
_cell.length_b   1.000
_cell.length_c   1.000
_cell.angle_alpha   90.00
_cell.angle_beta   90.00
_cell.angle_gamma   90.00
#
_symmetry.space_group_name_H-M   'P 1'
#
loop_
_entity.id
_entity.type
_entity.pdbx_description
1 polymer ?
#
loop_
_entity_poly.entity_id
_entity_poly.type
_entity_poly.pdbx_seq_one_letter_code
_entity_poly.pdbx_strand_id
1 'polypeptide(L)'
;MLLSALFLIICFTCPTLVCSAFFPAALPLAVRSPYFQCYADTRAGNDPNNQWPQYWTESRILGWSGWIRIDETTFQLWGDSGTATNLTGFEVTPTRTIFSIHANTTNVNVTFLSPIEPSDLVLQSLPFSYVYIDVESNDGQEHSIQLYSDISAEWISGDSASLAEWSTTKTDSSAIHKAARQSPLSMQEISNLAEDATVYYAFPLSNDATYETGADTVVRGDFSTRGALLNTADVKFRAISDHFVVLGHAVNLNNITSTTSSVVWAIGLVRDPVISLYSTSANNSRSSYFWTAYNTVSDAVDFFLSDFSNAKQRAINLDNKITSDARQISDNYADLVTLAARQALAVDITVSKDNEGQWNTSDVMTFMRDVGNSRRVNPVEMLYAAFPAYLYFNTTWSPGQGAMFSLMALRLQNQTVSGGNGSSSNTNHDQSSSSSSNAGAIAGGVVGGLAVLAVLVFGFFMIRRRQRRKHDMYHQPSGWSSSSSDTPFFMGVFGKRRSPKRENDSSDPVLSEPVIPQPYDLYGSYGSQHPLQPLRPGQQYASVEPHPQRKGGQPIILSSTTTGPTAIASTTAYGSSSASRSGGSDSDNTTTLQLQSEVENLRREMDEMRARGLYEPPPQYT
;
A
#
# COMPACT_ATOMS: atom_id res chain seq x y z
N MET A 1 58.39 -10.56 31.49
CA MET A 1 57.92 -11.48 30.44
C MET A 1 56.69 -12.19 30.98
N LEU A 2 55.52 -11.60 30.74
CA LEU A 2 54.21 -12.11 31.16
C LEU A 2 53.36 -12.14 29.89
N LEU A 3 53.28 -13.32 29.27
CA LEU A 3 52.24 -13.66 28.31
C LEU A 3 51.25 -14.55 29.06
N SER A 4 50.02 -14.09 29.23
CA SER A 4 48.89 -14.99 29.47
C SER A 4 47.67 -14.44 28.76
N ALA A 5 47.12 -15.30 27.92
CA ALA A 5 46.14 -15.04 26.90
C ALA A 5 44.78 -14.59 27.45
N LEU A 6 44.24 -13.52 26.87
CA LEU A 6 42.81 -13.21 26.94
C LEU A 6 42.19 -13.69 25.62
N PHE A 7 41.54 -14.86 25.67
CA PHE A 7 40.69 -15.35 24.58
C PHE A 7 39.38 -14.56 24.63
N LEU A 8 39.25 -13.54 23.77
CA LEU A 8 38.01 -12.81 23.56
C LEU A 8 37.17 -13.61 22.55
N ILE A 9 36.18 -14.36 23.04
CA ILE A 9 35.15 -14.97 22.18
C ILE A 9 34.26 -13.82 21.70
N ILE A 10 34.55 -13.30 20.52
CA ILE A 10 33.62 -12.46 19.77
C ILE A 10 32.59 -13.42 19.18
N CYS A 11 31.47 -13.59 19.88
CA CYS A 11 30.25 -14.08 19.25
C CYS A 11 29.86 -13.05 18.18
N PHE A 12 30.28 -13.31 16.94
CA PHE A 12 29.58 -12.77 15.78
C PHE A 12 28.14 -13.28 15.88
N THR A 13 27.23 -12.41 16.30
CA THR A 13 25.82 -12.55 15.99
C THR A 13 25.72 -12.45 14.47
N CYS A 14 25.87 -13.59 13.78
CA CYS A 14 25.39 -13.73 12.43
C CYS A 14 23.90 -13.41 12.50
N PRO A 15 23.40 -12.31 11.91
CA PRO A 15 21.97 -12.22 11.68
C PRO A 15 21.64 -13.46 10.87
N THR A 16 20.79 -14.32 11.43
CA THR A 16 20.23 -15.43 10.68
C THR A 16 19.48 -14.79 9.52
N LEU A 17 20.13 -14.75 8.35
CA LEU A 17 19.48 -14.50 7.07
C LEU A 17 18.49 -15.65 6.93
N VAL A 18 17.26 -15.41 7.38
CA VAL A 18 16.13 -16.27 7.05
C VAL A 18 15.91 -16.00 5.56
N CYS A 19 16.58 -16.81 4.72
CA CYS A 19 16.32 -16.82 3.30
C CYS A 19 14.83 -17.15 3.13
N SER A 20 14.06 -16.18 2.68
CA SER A 20 12.62 -16.33 2.50
C SER A 20 12.39 -17.41 1.45
N ALA A 21 11.74 -18.52 1.81
CA ALA A 21 11.33 -19.58 0.87
C ALA A 21 10.11 -19.16 0.03
N PHE A 22 9.81 -17.86 0.00
CA PHE A 22 8.59 -17.27 -0.51
C PHE A 22 8.91 -16.37 -1.71
N PHE A 23 8.32 -16.71 -2.86
CA PHE A 23 8.51 -16.02 -4.13
C PHE A 23 7.17 -15.44 -4.59
N PRO A 24 6.80 -14.24 -4.15
CA PRO A 24 5.55 -13.60 -4.56
C PRO A 24 5.66 -13.14 -6.01
N ALA A 25 4.56 -13.18 -6.76
CA ALA A 25 4.54 -12.77 -8.18
C ALA A 25 4.82 -11.27 -8.42
N ALA A 26 4.66 -10.44 -7.39
CA ALA A 26 4.93 -9.02 -7.43
C ALA A 26 5.53 -8.57 -6.10
N LEU A 27 6.67 -7.90 -6.15
CA LEU A 27 7.38 -7.35 -4.99
C LEU A 27 6.98 -5.89 -4.83
N PRO A 28 6.40 -5.45 -3.70
CA PRO A 28 6.04 -4.06 -3.54
C PRO A 28 7.30 -3.22 -3.33
N LEU A 29 7.51 -2.19 -4.15
CA LEU A 29 8.63 -1.27 -4.02
C LEU A 29 8.19 0.01 -3.30
N ALA A 30 7.12 0.65 -3.76
CA ALA A 30 6.55 1.82 -3.12
C ALA A 30 5.02 1.70 -3.08
N VAL A 31 4.46 1.52 -1.88
CA VAL A 31 3.01 1.35 -1.66
C VAL A 31 2.59 2.20 -0.47
N ARG A 32 1.92 3.32 -0.72
CA ARG A 32 1.54 4.30 0.32
C ARG A 32 0.08 4.74 0.26
N SER A 33 -0.52 4.76 -0.92
CA SER A 33 -1.91 5.18 -1.11
C SER A 33 -2.54 4.38 -2.26
N PRO A 34 -3.85 4.50 -2.49
CA PRO A 34 -4.52 3.88 -3.63
C PRO A 34 -3.88 4.15 -5.00
N TYR A 35 -3.27 5.33 -5.20
CA TYR A 35 -2.63 5.70 -6.46
C TYR A 35 -1.10 5.68 -6.40
N PHE A 36 -0.51 5.65 -5.20
CA PHE A 36 0.92 5.50 -5.05
C PHE A 36 1.28 4.04 -4.83
N GLN A 37 1.38 3.30 -5.94
CA GLN A 37 1.67 1.88 -5.97
C GLN A 37 2.68 1.52 -7.06
N CYS A 38 3.75 0.85 -6.69
CA CYS A 38 4.84 0.47 -7.58
C CYS A 38 5.37 -0.91 -7.18
N TYR A 39 5.50 -1.81 -8.15
CA TYR A 39 5.88 -3.21 -7.93
C TYR A 39 6.97 -3.66 -8.91
N ALA A 40 7.84 -4.57 -8.47
CA ALA A 40 8.71 -5.34 -9.36
C ALA A 40 8.07 -6.69 -9.69
N ASP A 41 8.20 -7.11 -10.95
CA ASP A 41 7.64 -8.38 -11.43
C ASP A 41 8.66 -9.51 -11.29
N THR A 42 8.24 -10.63 -10.70
CA THR A 42 9.05 -11.85 -10.51
C THR A 42 8.46 -13.04 -11.26
N ARG A 43 7.36 -12.85 -12.00
CA ARG A 43 6.69 -13.93 -12.74
C ARG A 43 7.64 -14.51 -13.78
N ALA A 44 7.48 -15.82 -14.03
CA ALA A 44 8.14 -16.53 -15.13
C ALA A 44 9.69 -16.43 -15.17
N GLY A 45 10.34 -16.20 -14.03
CA GLY A 45 11.81 -16.08 -13.97
C GLY A 45 12.34 -14.70 -14.38
N ASN A 46 11.47 -13.69 -14.42
CA ASN A 46 11.90 -12.30 -14.54
C ASN A 46 12.83 -11.93 -13.37
N ASP A 47 13.89 -11.20 -13.68
CA ASP A 47 14.84 -10.71 -12.70
C ASP A 47 14.37 -9.33 -12.20
N PRO A 48 13.84 -9.22 -10.97
CA PRO A 48 13.10 -8.03 -10.54
C PRO A 48 13.95 -6.76 -10.45
N ASN A 49 15.28 -6.88 -10.41
CA ASN A 49 16.19 -5.74 -10.44
C ASN A 49 16.55 -5.31 -11.87
N ASN A 50 16.39 -6.19 -12.87
CA ASN A 50 16.74 -5.91 -14.27
C ASN A 50 15.49 -5.74 -15.15
N GLN A 51 14.40 -5.24 -14.56
CA GLN A 51 13.16 -4.90 -15.25
C GLN A 51 12.65 -3.56 -14.73
N TRP A 52 11.91 -2.84 -15.59
CA TRP A 52 11.21 -1.64 -15.15
C TRP A 52 10.16 -1.95 -14.07
N PRO A 53 10.14 -1.19 -12.96
CA PRO A 53 9.01 -1.23 -12.04
C PRO A 53 7.71 -0.88 -12.75
N GLN A 54 6.62 -1.48 -12.28
CA GLN A 54 5.31 -1.33 -12.89
C GLN A 54 4.27 -0.89 -11.87
N TYR A 55 3.24 -0.22 -12.37
CA TYR A 55 2.00 -0.01 -11.63
C TYR A 55 1.26 -1.35 -11.45
N TRP A 56 0.47 -1.47 -10.38
CA TRP A 56 -0.24 -2.72 -10.02
C TRP A 56 -1.09 -3.29 -11.17
N THR A 57 -1.72 -2.40 -11.93
CA THR A 57 -2.56 -2.76 -13.06
C THR A 57 -1.87 -2.43 -14.40
N GLU A 58 -2.03 -3.33 -15.37
CA GLU A 58 -1.88 -3.03 -16.81
C GLU A 58 -0.47 -2.79 -17.37
N SER A 59 0.57 -3.51 -16.91
CA SER A 59 1.93 -3.47 -17.52
C SER A 59 2.46 -2.04 -17.75
N ARG A 60 1.99 -1.08 -16.96
CA ARG A 60 2.37 0.33 -17.06
C ARG A 60 3.71 0.49 -16.38
N ILE A 61 4.71 0.88 -17.17
CA ILE A 61 6.04 1.21 -16.68
C ILE A 61 5.97 2.47 -15.82
N LEU A 62 6.60 2.40 -14.66
CA LEU A 62 6.95 3.53 -13.83
C LEU A 62 8.46 3.67 -13.91
N GLY A 63 8.94 4.53 -14.81
CA GLY A 63 10.38 4.73 -15.00
C GLY A 63 11.02 5.12 -13.68
N TRP A 64 11.79 4.19 -13.11
CA TRP A 64 12.52 4.35 -11.87
C TRP A 64 13.75 3.47 -11.93
N SER A 65 14.91 4.11 -11.90
CA SER A 65 16.20 3.47 -12.12
C SER A 65 17.16 3.87 -11.01
N GLY A 66 18.07 2.97 -10.65
CA GLY A 66 19.16 3.28 -9.73
C GLY A 66 20.42 2.54 -10.11
N TRP A 67 21.54 3.27 -10.17
CA TRP A 67 22.83 2.81 -10.68
C TRP A 67 23.94 3.00 -9.65
N ILE A 68 24.98 2.19 -9.77
CA ILE A 68 26.24 2.31 -9.04
C ILE A 68 27.39 2.39 -10.04
N ARG A 69 28.36 3.25 -9.78
CA ARG A 69 29.63 3.29 -10.52
C ARG A 69 30.74 2.88 -9.56
N ILE A 70 31.50 1.86 -9.95
CA ILE A 70 32.58 1.22 -9.19
C ILE A 70 33.83 1.30 -10.04
N ASP A 71 34.87 2.00 -9.57
CA ASP A 71 36.15 2.12 -10.26
C ASP A 71 35.99 2.40 -11.77
N GLU A 72 35.18 3.42 -12.05
CA GLU A 72 34.84 3.88 -13.39
C GLU A 72 33.88 3.05 -14.22
N THR A 73 33.48 1.87 -13.74
CA THR A 73 32.51 1.02 -14.42
C THR A 73 31.12 1.21 -13.83
N THR A 74 30.12 1.49 -14.68
CA THR A 74 28.74 1.73 -14.24
C THR A 74 27.89 0.46 -14.37
N PHE A 75 27.12 0.17 -13.33
CA PHE A 75 26.21 -0.95 -13.24
C PHE A 75 24.83 -0.46 -12.79
N GLN A 76 23.78 -1.10 -13.28
CA GLN A 76 22.43 -0.84 -12.82
C GLN A 76 22.10 -1.71 -11.61
N LEU A 77 21.55 -1.11 -10.56
CA LEU A 77 21.04 -1.81 -9.39
C LEU A 77 19.55 -2.14 -9.52
N TRP A 78 18.72 -1.24 -10.05
CA TRP A 78 17.34 -1.55 -10.44
C TRP A 78 16.91 -0.75 -11.69
N GLY A 79 15.92 -1.26 -12.44
CA GLY A 79 15.38 -0.65 -13.66
C GLY A 79 15.65 -1.49 -14.91
N ASP A 80 15.64 -0.89 -16.11
CA ASP A 80 16.01 -1.58 -17.36
C ASP A 80 16.60 -0.60 -18.40
N SER A 81 17.69 0.06 -18.01
CA SER A 81 18.38 1.08 -18.82
C SER A 81 19.91 1.06 -18.78
N GLY A 82 20.53 0.15 -18.02
CA GLY A 82 21.98 0.09 -17.84
C GLY A 82 22.57 -1.32 -17.94
N THR A 83 23.83 -1.48 -17.53
CA THR A 83 24.48 -2.79 -17.45
C THR A 83 23.92 -3.59 -16.29
N ALA A 84 23.22 -4.69 -16.61
CA ALA A 84 22.56 -5.55 -15.63
C ALA A 84 23.52 -6.13 -14.59
N THR A 85 23.06 -6.21 -13.34
CA THR A 85 23.78 -6.86 -12.22
C THR A 85 23.11 -8.16 -11.82
N ASN A 86 23.85 -9.03 -11.13
CA ASN A 86 23.32 -10.28 -10.62
C ASN A 86 22.63 -10.06 -9.26
N LEU A 87 21.32 -10.33 -9.21
CA LEU A 87 20.56 -10.40 -7.97
C LEU A 87 20.84 -11.73 -7.26
N THR A 88 21.48 -11.66 -6.08
CA THR A 88 21.80 -12.85 -5.29
C THR A 88 20.63 -13.32 -4.43
N GLY A 89 19.71 -12.40 -4.09
CA GLY A 89 18.49 -12.71 -3.39
C GLY A 89 17.66 -11.47 -3.12
N PHE A 90 16.44 -11.68 -2.63
CA PHE A 90 15.60 -10.61 -2.09
C PHE A 90 14.92 -11.07 -0.81
N GLU A 91 14.60 -10.10 0.05
CA GLU A 91 13.80 -10.29 1.26
C GLU A 91 12.61 -9.33 1.23
N VAL A 92 11.45 -9.83 1.63
CA VAL A 92 10.25 -9.01 1.80
C VAL A 92 9.87 -9.05 3.27
N THR A 93 9.62 -7.88 3.83
CA THR A 93 9.05 -7.68 5.16
C THR A 93 7.76 -6.86 5.03
N PRO A 94 6.95 -6.76 6.11
CA PRO A 94 5.72 -5.98 6.08
C PRO A 94 5.90 -4.56 5.52
N THR A 95 7.00 -3.88 5.87
CA THR A 95 7.28 -2.50 5.43
C THR A 95 8.38 -2.37 4.37
N ARG A 96 9.22 -3.38 4.16
CA ARG A 96 10.42 -3.28 3.31
C ARG A 96 10.49 -4.37 2.25
N THR A 97 11.16 -4.04 1.16
CA THR A 97 11.64 -5.00 0.16
C THR A 97 13.12 -4.72 -0.06
N ILE A 98 13.96 -5.74 0.11
CA ILE A 98 15.41 -5.65 0.13
C ILE A 98 15.95 -6.49 -1.02
N PHE A 99 16.72 -5.90 -1.92
CA PHE A 99 17.46 -6.60 -2.97
C PHE A 99 18.92 -6.69 -2.56
N SER A 100 19.45 -7.91 -2.56
CA SER A 100 20.88 -8.17 -2.38
C SER A 100 21.50 -8.43 -3.75
N ILE A 101 22.42 -7.56 -4.14
CA ILE A 101 22.98 -7.50 -5.48
C ILE A 101 24.49 -7.63 -5.39
N HIS A 102 25.08 -8.44 -6.26
CA HIS A 102 26.52 -8.51 -6.44
C HIS A 102 26.93 -7.72 -7.69
N ALA A 103 27.59 -6.58 -7.50
CA ALA A 103 28.03 -5.68 -8.55
C ALA A 103 29.57 -5.63 -8.58
N ASN A 104 30.18 -6.31 -9.55
CA ASN A 104 31.64 -6.41 -9.67
C ASN A 104 32.32 -6.93 -8.38
N THR A 105 33.06 -6.08 -7.67
CA THR A 105 33.78 -6.39 -6.42
C THR A 105 33.03 -5.94 -5.17
N THR A 106 31.77 -5.49 -5.29
CA THR A 106 30.97 -5.02 -4.15
C THR A 106 29.64 -5.76 -4.02
N ASN A 107 29.20 -5.91 -2.78
CA ASN A 107 27.84 -6.31 -2.41
C ASN A 107 27.04 -5.05 -2.14
N VAL A 108 25.85 -4.97 -2.74
CA VAL A 108 24.97 -3.81 -2.65
C VAL A 108 23.61 -4.27 -2.18
N ASN A 109 23.12 -3.68 -1.08
CA ASN A 109 21.76 -3.88 -0.61
C ASN A 109 20.91 -2.66 -0.96
N VAL A 110 19.91 -2.85 -1.82
CA VAL A 110 18.92 -1.82 -2.15
C VAL A 110 17.66 -2.12 -1.35
N THR A 111 17.26 -1.20 -0.47
CA THR A 111 16.04 -1.37 0.32
C THR A 111 15.00 -0.33 -0.05
N PHE A 112 13.85 -0.82 -0.47
CA PHE A 112 12.63 -0.05 -0.67
C PHE A 112 11.79 -0.10 0.60
N LEU A 113 11.56 1.04 1.23
CA LEU A 113 10.82 1.15 2.50
C LEU A 113 9.58 2.01 2.29
N SER A 114 8.41 1.40 2.47
CA SER A 114 7.14 2.13 2.57
C SER A 114 6.69 2.12 4.04
N PRO A 115 6.84 3.24 4.77
CA PRO A 115 6.53 3.28 6.20
C PRO A 115 5.08 2.91 6.48
N ILE A 116 4.89 2.13 7.56
CA ILE A 116 3.60 1.86 8.18
C ILE A 116 3.67 2.43 9.59
N GLU A 117 2.91 3.49 9.84
CA GLU A 117 3.00 4.34 11.04
C GLU A 117 1.61 4.50 11.69
N PRO A 118 0.92 3.41 12.04
CA PRO A 118 -0.50 3.46 12.38
C PRO A 118 -0.79 4.23 13.68
N SER A 119 0.21 4.45 14.52
CA SER A 119 0.11 5.25 15.75
C SER A 119 0.07 6.76 15.52
N ASP A 120 0.48 7.24 14.34
CA ASP A 120 0.54 8.66 14.00
C ASP A 120 -0.12 8.92 12.64
N LEU A 121 -1.25 9.62 12.65
CA LEU A 121 -2.02 9.91 11.44
C LEU A 121 -1.27 10.83 10.47
N VAL A 122 -0.42 11.74 10.96
CA VAL A 122 0.40 12.61 10.10
C VAL A 122 1.40 11.73 9.36
N LEU A 123 2.15 10.89 10.08
CA LEU A 123 3.15 10.01 9.46
C LEU A 123 2.52 8.97 8.54
N GLN A 124 1.39 8.37 8.93
CA GLN A 124 0.69 7.40 8.09
C GLN A 124 0.13 8.03 6.82
N SER A 125 -0.28 9.30 6.84
CA SER A 125 -0.85 10.00 5.68
C SER A 125 0.18 10.69 4.79
N LEU A 126 1.47 10.72 5.19
CA LEU A 126 2.56 11.23 4.34
C LEU A 126 2.69 10.38 3.07
N PRO A 127 2.48 10.93 1.87
CA PRO A 127 2.43 10.13 0.63
C PRO A 127 3.84 9.88 0.06
N PHE A 128 4.79 9.48 0.92
CA PHE A 128 6.20 9.28 0.59
C PHE A 128 6.70 7.89 0.97
N SER A 129 7.67 7.40 0.20
CA SER A 129 8.39 6.13 0.38
C SER A 129 9.89 6.41 0.23
N TYR A 130 10.72 5.61 0.90
CA TYR A 130 12.17 5.68 0.77
C TYR A 130 12.69 4.60 -0.17
N VAL A 131 13.78 4.91 -0.86
CA VAL A 131 14.74 3.91 -1.34
C VAL A 131 16.10 4.26 -0.77
N TYR A 132 16.81 3.28 -0.24
CA TYR A 132 18.16 3.50 0.26
C TYR A 132 19.10 2.36 -0.08
N ILE A 133 20.39 2.69 -0.13
CA ILE A 133 21.45 1.79 -0.59
C ILE A 133 22.52 1.70 0.49
N ASP A 134 22.92 0.47 0.81
CA ASP A 134 24.09 0.14 1.61
C ASP A 134 25.09 -0.62 0.71
N VAL A 135 26.37 -0.23 0.75
CA VAL A 135 27.43 -0.81 -0.10
C VAL A 135 28.53 -1.37 0.79
N GLU A 136 29.04 -2.56 0.44
CA GLU A 136 30.15 -3.22 1.11
C GLU A 136 31.09 -3.86 0.08
N SER A 137 32.39 -3.66 0.22
CA SER A 137 33.41 -4.33 -0.59
C SER A 137 33.46 -5.83 -0.26
N ASN A 138 33.52 -6.65 -1.31
CA ASN A 138 33.61 -8.09 -1.21
C ASN A 138 35.08 -8.59 -1.20
N ASP A 139 36.04 -7.75 -1.61
CA ASP A 139 37.48 -8.09 -1.66
C ASP A 139 38.29 -7.47 -0.51
N GLY A 140 37.66 -6.62 0.32
CA GLY A 140 38.28 -5.93 1.45
C GLY A 140 39.11 -4.71 1.06
N GLN A 141 39.09 -4.28 -0.20
CA GLN A 141 39.75 -3.07 -0.68
C GLN A 141 38.80 -1.87 -0.73
N GLU A 142 39.38 -0.68 -0.75
CA GLU A 142 38.64 0.55 -1.03
C GLU A 142 38.36 0.68 -2.52
N HIS A 143 37.11 1.00 -2.87
CA HIS A 143 36.68 1.28 -4.25
C HIS A 143 36.11 2.68 -4.37
N SER A 144 36.29 3.32 -5.52
CA SER A 144 35.66 4.60 -5.83
C SER A 144 34.19 4.36 -6.17
N ILE A 145 33.28 4.79 -5.30
CA ILE A 145 31.84 4.55 -5.43
C ILE A 145 31.08 5.84 -5.71
N GLN A 146 30.28 5.83 -6.77
CA GLN A 146 29.23 6.84 -7.03
C GLN A 146 27.88 6.15 -7.15
N LEU A 147 26.83 6.79 -6.64
CA LEU A 147 25.45 6.29 -6.73
C LEU A 147 24.59 7.30 -7.48
N TYR A 148 23.60 6.78 -8.19
CA TYR A 148 22.64 7.57 -8.97
C TYR A 148 21.26 6.94 -8.90
N SER A 149 20.22 7.76 -8.89
CA SER A 149 18.87 7.31 -9.14
C SER A 149 18.03 8.39 -9.78
N ASP A 150 17.12 7.97 -10.66
CA ASP A 150 16.16 8.84 -11.34
C ASP A 150 14.77 8.22 -11.39
N ILE A 151 13.78 9.10 -11.54
CA ILE A 151 12.44 8.74 -11.98
C ILE A 151 12.07 9.48 -13.26
N SER A 152 11.25 8.88 -14.10
CA SER A 152 10.67 9.54 -15.28
C SER A 152 9.39 10.30 -14.95
N ALA A 153 8.88 11.09 -15.89
CA ALA A 153 7.55 11.70 -15.77
C ALA A 153 6.38 10.71 -15.93
N GLU A 154 6.61 9.41 -16.12
CA GLU A 154 5.53 8.42 -16.32
C GLU A 154 4.65 8.21 -15.08
N TRP A 155 5.08 8.69 -13.92
CA TRP A 155 4.35 8.61 -12.65
C TRP A 155 3.10 9.51 -12.58
N ILE A 156 2.97 10.50 -13.48
CA ILE A 156 1.98 11.58 -13.35
C ILE A 156 0.72 11.40 -14.21
N SER A 157 0.71 10.41 -15.11
CA SER A 157 -0.39 10.20 -16.06
C SER A 157 -0.40 8.79 -16.62
N GLY A 158 -1.60 8.25 -16.81
CA GLY A 158 -1.85 7.07 -17.62
C GLY A 158 -1.84 7.31 -19.12
N ASP A 159 -1.56 8.53 -19.59
CA ASP A 159 -1.38 8.88 -21.00
C ASP A 159 0.01 9.49 -21.24
N SER A 160 0.87 8.76 -21.97
CA SER A 160 2.23 9.21 -22.25
C SER A 160 2.31 10.32 -23.31
N ALA A 161 1.20 10.68 -23.96
CA ALA A 161 1.12 11.85 -24.83
C ALA A 161 0.83 13.15 -24.05
N SER A 162 0.47 13.05 -22.76
CA SER A 162 0.21 14.23 -21.92
C SER A 162 1.47 15.09 -21.76
N LEU A 163 1.29 16.42 -21.84
CA LEU A 163 2.36 17.39 -21.60
C LEU A 163 2.73 17.42 -20.12
N ALA A 164 4.00 17.12 -19.83
CA ALA A 164 4.57 17.20 -18.50
C ALA A 164 5.23 18.56 -18.28
N GLU A 165 5.07 19.10 -17.08
CA GLU A 165 5.90 20.17 -16.53
C GLU A 165 6.67 19.66 -15.33
N TRP A 166 7.85 20.23 -15.11
CA TRP A 166 8.70 19.85 -13.98
C TRP A 166 9.51 21.05 -13.49
N SER A 167 10.05 20.93 -12.29
CA SER A 167 10.94 21.95 -11.74
C SER A 167 11.80 21.36 -10.64
N THR A 168 12.94 21.99 -10.40
CA THR A 168 13.82 21.68 -9.28
C THR A 168 13.79 22.81 -8.26
N THR A 169 13.52 22.47 -7.01
CA THR A 169 13.59 23.38 -5.86
C THR A 169 14.68 22.87 -4.93
N LYS A 170 15.53 23.78 -4.42
CA LYS A 170 16.46 23.47 -3.34
C LYS A 170 15.98 24.16 -2.06
N THR A 171 15.94 23.42 -0.97
CA THR A 171 15.77 23.97 0.38
C THR A 171 17.14 24.13 1.02
N ASP A 172 17.19 24.39 2.33
CA ASP A 172 18.45 24.39 3.08
C ASP A 172 19.00 22.97 3.31
N SER A 173 18.17 21.93 3.13
CA SER A 173 18.50 20.55 3.47
C SER A 173 18.29 19.53 2.35
N SER A 174 17.50 19.82 1.32
CA SER A 174 17.20 18.88 0.24
C SER A 174 17.12 19.51 -1.15
N ALA A 175 17.41 18.68 -2.16
CA ALA A 175 17.15 18.97 -3.56
C ALA A 175 15.90 18.19 -3.99
N ILE A 176 14.86 18.91 -4.39
CA ILE A 176 13.54 18.36 -4.68
C ILE A 176 13.22 18.59 -6.14
N HIS A 177 13.05 17.51 -6.89
CA HIS A 177 12.43 17.54 -8.20
C HIS A 177 10.93 17.31 -8.05
N LYS A 178 10.12 18.03 -8.81
CA LYS A 178 8.70 17.74 -8.98
C LYS A 178 8.32 17.67 -10.44
N ALA A 179 7.35 16.82 -10.77
CA ALA A 179 6.71 16.80 -12.08
C ALA A 179 5.19 16.62 -11.96
N ALA A 180 4.44 17.25 -12.87
CA ALA A 180 2.99 17.18 -12.97
C ALA A 180 2.55 17.37 -14.43
N ARG A 181 1.28 17.09 -14.72
CA ARG A 181 0.69 17.43 -16.02
C ARG A 181 0.50 18.95 -16.09
N GLN A 182 0.81 19.57 -17.23
CA GLN A 182 0.55 21.02 -17.44
C GLN A 182 -0.94 21.36 -17.33
N SER A 183 -1.81 20.40 -17.63
CA SER A 183 -3.25 20.52 -17.47
C SER A 183 -3.80 19.33 -16.69
N PRO A 184 -3.73 19.37 -15.34
CA PRO A 184 -4.23 18.31 -14.47
C PRO A 184 -5.72 18.06 -14.70
N LEU A 185 -6.14 16.80 -14.72
CA LEU A 185 -7.55 16.42 -14.81
C LEU A 185 -8.01 15.99 -13.41
N SER A 186 -8.63 16.93 -12.69
CA SER A 186 -9.06 16.71 -11.32
C SER A 186 -10.01 15.52 -11.19
N MET A 187 -9.71 14.60 -10.26
CA MET A 187 -10.50 13.41 -9.95
C MET A 187 -10.77 12.50 -11.15
N GLN A 188 -9.89 12.54 -12.16
CA GLN A 188 -9.94 11.65 -13.31
C GLN A 188 -8.78 10.66 -13.28
N GLU A 189 -8.99 9.54 -13.96
CA GLU A 189 -7.99 8.49 -14.10
C GLU A 189 -7.84 8.11 -15.57
N ILE A 190 -6.62 7.82 -15.99
CA ILE A 190 -6.33 7.08 -17.23
C ILE A 190 -5.55 5.84 -16.83
N SER A 191 -5.97 4.67 -17.31
CA SER A 191 -5.33 3.38 -17.00
C SER A 191 -5.09 3.15 -15.49
N ASN A 192 -6.01 3.62 -14.64
CA ASN A 192 -5.97 3.56 -13.17
C ASN A 192 -4.91 4.44 -12.48
N LEU A 193 -4.19 5.28 -13.21
CA LEU A 193 -3.35 6.33 -12.64
C LEU A 193 -4.18 7.61 -12.49
N ALA A 194 -3.92 8.37 -11.43
CA ALA A 194 -4.56 9.65 -11.21
C ALA A 194 -3.96 10.74 -12.12
N GLU A 195 -4.82 11.52 -12.76
CA GLU A 195 -4.43 12.57 -13.71
C GLU A 195 -4.25 13.96 -13.06
N ASP A 196 -4.34 14.01 -11.73
CA ASP A 196 -4.17 15.18 -10.86
C ASP A 196 -3.04 15.00 -9.83
N ALA A 197 -2.19 13.99 -10.02
CA ALA A 197 -1.06 13.73 -9.16
C ALA A 197 0.20 14.54 -9.54
N THR A 198 0.95 14.94 -8.52
CA THR A 198 2.30 15.50 -8.67
C THR A 198 3.29 14.55 -8.04
N VAL A 199 4.28 14.10 -8.82
CA VAL A 199 5.37 13.26 -8.30
C VAL A 199 6.49 14.15 -7.77
N TYR A 200 7.09 13.74 -6.65
CA TYR A 200 8.22 14.39 -6.02
C TYR A 200 9.35 13.38 -5.86
N TYR A 201 10.56 13.79 -6.22
CA TYR A 201 11.77 12.98 -6.06
C TYR A 201 12.89 13.81 -5.43
N ALA A 202 13.27 13.43 -4.23
CA ALA A 202 14.11 14.26 -3.38
C ALA A 202 15.32 13.51 -2.85
N PHE A 203 16.39 14.27 -2.66
CA PHE A 203 17.66 13.79 -2.13
C PHE A 203 18.24 14.81 -1.14
N PRO A 204 18.90 14.39 -0.04
CA PRO A 204 19.57 15.30 0.89
C PRO A 204 20.66 16.13 0.18
N LEU A 205 20.74 17.42 0.49
CA LEU A 205 21.82 18.26 -0.02
C LEU A 205 23.14 17.88 0.64
N SER A 206 24.18 17.68 -0.16
CA SER A 206 25.57 17.56 0.28
C SER A 206 26.50 18.16 -0.78
N ASN A 207 27.76 18.42 -0.41
CA ASN A 207 28.75 18.95 -1.36
C ASN A 207 29.10 17.95 -2.48
N ASP A 208 28.89 16.66 -2.22
CA ASP A 208 29.15 15.57 -3.15
C ASP A 208 27.90 15.14 -3.93
N ALA A 209 26.75 15.78 -3.66
CA ALA A 209 25.49 15.55 -4.34
C ALA A 209 25.38 16.44 -5.58
N THR A 210 24.92 15.85 -6.67
CA THR A 210 24.64 16.53 -7.93
C THR A 210 23.25 16.13 -8.42
N TYR A 211 22.61 16.99 -9.18
CA TYR A 211 21.29 16.72 -9.75
C TYR A 211 21.25 17.11 -11.22
N GLU A 212 20.29 16.57 -11.95
CA GLU A 212 20.01 16.98 -13.31
C GLU A 212 18.59 16.59 -13.72
N THR A 213 17.93 17.45 -14.47
CA THR A 213 16.68 17.11 -15.16
C THR A 213 16.87 17.27 -16.65
N GLY A 214 16.38 16.31 -17.45
CA GLY A 214 16.64 16.27 -18.88
C GLY A 214 16.18 14.97 -19.51
N ALA A 215 16.55 14.74 -20.77
CA ALA A 215 16.24 13.48 -21.45
C ALA A 215 16.99 12.30 -20.81
N ASP A 216 16.30 11.18 -20.62
CA ASP A 216 16.80 9.94 -20.01
C ASP A 216 18.19 9.51 -20.51
N THR A 217 18.37 9.45 -21.83
CA THR A 217 19.65 9.05 -22.47
C THR A 217 20.80 10.01 -22.17
N VAL A 218 20.51 11.30 -22.00
CA VAL A 218 21.51 12.34 -21.69
C VAL A 218 21.90 12.25 -20.22
N VAL A 219 20.92 12.34 -19.30
CA VAL A 219 21.18 12.38 -17.85
C VAL A 219 21.85 11.10 -17.36
N ARG A 220 21.39 9.94 -17.85
CA ARG A 220 21.99 8.65 -17.52
C ARG A 220 23.38 8.48 -18.14
N GLY A 221 23.57 8.93 -19.37
CA GLY A 221 24.88 8.91 -20.05
C GLY A 221 25.91 9.80 -19.37
N ASP A 222 25.45 10.95 -18.87
CA ASP A 222 26.21 11.91 -18.12
C ASP A 222 26.76 11.32 -16.82
N PHE A 223 25.90 10.63 -16.05
CA PHE A 223 26.35 9.89 -14.88
C PHE A 223 27.27 8.73 -15.24
N SER A 224 26.96 7.93 -16.27
CA SER A 224 27.80 6.79 -16.66
C SER A 224 29.23 7.21 -17.00
N THR A 225 29.37 8.32 -17.72
CA THR A 225 30.67 8.81 -18.19
C THR A 225 31.48 9.46 -17.07
N ARG A 226 30.83 10.26 -16.21
CA ARG A 226 31.52 11.14 -15.25
C ARG A 226 31.41 10.71 -13.79
N GLY A 227 30.47 9.83 -13.45
CA GLY A 227 30.08 9.53 -12.07
C GLY A 227 29.35 10.67 -11.35
N ALA A 228 28.97 11.74 -12.07
CA ALA A 228 28.31 12.92 -11.51
C ALA A 228 27.42 13.61 -12.56
N LEU A 229 26.42 14.36 -12.09
CA LEU A 229 25.48 15.13 -12.90
C LEU A 229 25.90 16.59 -13.06
N LEU A 230 25.30 17.33 -14.01
CA LEU A 230 25.75 18.68 -14.37
C LEU A 230 25.22 19.81 -13.47
N ASN A 231 24.34 19.53 -12.50
CA ASN A 231 23.64 20.56 -11.71
C ASN A 231 22.80 21.51 -12.57
N THR A 232 22.21 20.96 -13.63
CA THR A 232 21.38 21.68 -14.60
C THR A 232 19.91 21.29 -14.43
N ALA A 233 19.02 22.18 -14.88
CA ALA A 233 17.60 21.87 -14.95
C ALA A 233 17.11 22.18 -16.36
N ASP A 234 16.52 21.17 -17.01
CA ASP A 234 15.83 21.36 -18.27
C ASP A 234 14.53 22.14 -18.03
N VAL A 235 14.24 23.10 -18.90
CA VAL A 235 13.04 23.96 -18.86
C VAL A 235 12.19 23.80 -20.12
N LYS A 236 12.54 22.86 -21.00
CA LYS A 236 11.82 22.55 -22.24
C LYS A 236 10.78 21.46 -21.99
N PHE A 237 9.63 21.89 -21.46
CA PHE A 237 8.48 21.04 -21.22
C PHE A 237 7.96 20.38 -22.50
N ARG A 238 7.61 19.10 -22.40
CA ARG A 238 7.23 18.24 -23.53
C ARG A 238 6.33 17.09 -23.07
N ALA A 239 5.84 16.30 -24.03
CA ALA A 239 5.05 15.11 -23.72
C ALA A 239 5.88 14.08 -22.93
N ILE A 240 5.26 13.29 -22.06
CA ILE A 240 5.95 12.28 -21.24
C ILE A 240 6.79 11.32 -22.10
N SER A 241 6.26 10.90 -23.26
CA SER A 241 6.93 10.00 -24.21
C SER A 241 7.94 10.67 -25.14
N ASP A 242 7.99 12.00 -25.20
CA ASP A 242 8.96 12.72 -26.05
C ASP A 242 10.28 12.87 -25.28
N HIS A 243 11.27 12.02 -25.60
CA HIS A 243 12.57 11.98 -24.92
C HIS A 243 12.41 12.02 -23.39
N PHE A 244 11.88 10.92 -22.82
CA PHE A 244 11.48 10.77 -21.43
C PHE A 244 12.26 11.69 -20.49
N VAL A 245 11.59 12.67 -19.91
CA VAL A 245 12.24 13.51 -18.91
C VAL A 245 12.48 12.68 -17.66
N VAL A 246 13.72 12.69 -17.19
CA VAL A 246 14.13 12.07 -15.92
C VAL A 246 14.53 13.12 -14.90
N LEU A 247 14.26 12.81 -13.64
CA LEU A 247 14.53 13.64 -12.48
C LEU A 247 15.65 12.95 -11.68
N GLY A 248 16.90 13.25 -12.02
CA GLY A 248 18.07 12.53 -11.52
C GLY A 248 18.74 13.20 -10.33
N HIS A 249 19.23 12.37 -9.41
CA HIS A 249 20.15 12.72 -8.33
C HIS A 249 21.33 11.75 -8.32
N ALA A 250 22.53 12.26 -8.08
CA ALA A 250 23.74 11.45 -7.91
C ALA A 250 24.55 11.92 -6.71
N VAL A 251 25.31 11.02 -6.10
CA VAL A 251 26.23 11.32 -5.01
C VAL A 251 27.54 10.56 -5.19
N ASN A 252 28.66 11.24 -4.89
CA ASN A 252 29.97 10.61 -4.85
C ASN A 252 30.32 10.23 -3.40
N LEU A 253 30.54 8.93 -3.15
CA LEU A 253 30.95 8.44 -1.83
C LEU A 253 32.47 8.39 -1.66
N ASN A 254 33.22 8.74 -2.70
CA ASN A 254 34.68 8.62 -2.77
C ASN A 254 35.11 7.16 -2.58
N ASN A 255 36.33 6.96 -2.06
CA ASN A 255 36.88 5.64 -1.83
C ASN A 255 36.36 5.09 -0.49
N ILE A 256 35.61 3.99 -0.56
CA ILE A 256 35.02 3.35 0.63
C ILE A 256 35.22 1.84 0.58
N THR A 257 35.35 1.22 1.76
CA THR A 257 35.18 -0.22 1.94
C THR A 257 33.73 -0.57 2.28
N SER A 258 33.05 0.27 3.05
CA SER A 258 31.63 0.14 3.34
C SER A 258 30.98 1.49 3.63
N THR A 259 29.66 1.58 3.42
CA THR A 259 28.88 2.77 3.78
C THR A 259 28.75 2.90 5.29
N THR A 260 29.15 4.06 5.85
CA THR A 260 28.95 4.38 7.27
C THR A 260 27.51 4.72 7.61
N SER A 261 26.75 5.20 6.63
CA SER A 261 25.32 5.50 6.71
C SER A 261 24.67 5.24 5.36
N SER A 262 23.44 4.74 5.37
CA SER A 262 22.71 4.43 4.14
C SER A 262 22.48 5.69 3.31
N VAL A 263 22.66 5.59 1.99
CA VAL A 263 22.36 6.67 1.05
C VAL A 263 20.88 6.60 0.69
N VAL A 264 20.12 7.67 0.91
CA VAL A 264 18.65 7.64 0.87
C VAL A 264 18.07 8.65 -0.12
N TRP A 265 17.07 8.22 -0.88
CA TRP A 265 16.18 9.05 -1.68
C TRP A 265 14.75 8.93 -1.17
N ALA A 266 13.97 10.00 -1.33
CA ALA A 266 12.55 10.01 -1.08
C ALA A 266 11.78 10.16 -2.40
N ILE A 267 10.78 9.31 -2.60
CA ILE A 267 9.81 9.40 -3.69
C ILE A 267 8.42 9.58 -3.10
N GLY A 268 7.64 10.51 -3.66
CA GLY A 268 6.28 10.74 -3.22
C GLY A 268 5.33 11.09 -4.35
N LEU A 269 4.05 10.79 -4.15
CA LEU A 269 2.99 11.10 -5.11
C LEU A 269 1.87 11.84 -4.37
N VAL A 270 1.85 13.16 -4.53
CA VAL A 270 0.93 14.04 -3.80
C VAL A 270 -0.27 14.38 -4.68
N ARG A 271 -1.46 14.29 -4.09
CA ARG A 271 -2.73 14.74 -4.68
C ARG A 271 -3.42 15.65 -3.67
N ASP A 272 -4.01 16.74 -4.16
CA ASP A 272 -4.87 17.60 -3.34
C ASP A 272 -5.90 18.33 -4.22
N PRO A 273 -7.21 18.20 -3.95
CA PRO A 273 -7.83 17.27 -3.00
C PRO A 273 -7.55 15.80 -3.37
N VAL A 274 -7.67 14.89 -2.39
CA VAL A 274 -7.50 13.44 -2.63
C VAL A 274 -8.81 12.73 -2.97
N ILE A 275 -9.92 13.24 -2.43
CA ILE A 275 -11.27 12.73 -2.69
C ILE A 275 -12.30 13.86 -2.65
N SER A 276 -13.37 13.70 -3.43
CA SER A 276 -14.55 14.57 -3.42
C SER A 276 -15.80 13.76 -3.08
N LEU A 277 -16.54 14.19 -2.05
CA LEU A 277 -17.81 13.57 -1.68
C LEU A 277 -18.97 14.30 -2.36
N TYR A 278 -19.78 13.55 -3.10
CA TYR A 278 -21.02 14.04 -3.68
C TYR A 278 -22.15 13.94 -2.64
N SER A 279 -22.39 15.02 -1.89
CA SER A 279 -23.58 15.18 -1.05
C SER A 279 -24.57 16.12 -1.72
N THR A 280 -25.86 16.01 -1.38
CA THR A 280 -26.96 16.80 -1.94
C THR A 280 -26.86 18.31 -1.68
N SER A 281 -25.88 18.79 -0.91
CA SER A 281 -25.78 20.21 -0.51
C SER A 281 -24.42 20.88 -0.63
N ALA A 282 -23.33 20.22 -1.05
CA ALA A 282 -22.08 20.88 -1.46
C ALA A 282 -21.06 19.85 -1.99
N ASN A 283 -20.13 20.30 -2.83
CA ASN A 283 -18.90 19.56 -3.13
C ASN A 283 -17.99 19.62 -1.88
N ASN A 284 -17.89 18.49 -1.17
CA ASN A 284 -17.04 18.37 0.00
C ASN A 284 -15.72 17.70 -0.41
N SER A 285 -14.84 18.47 -1.03
CA SER A 285 -13.47 18.06 -1.33
C SER A 285 -12.67 17.92 -0.03
N ARG A 286 -11.90 16.85 0.09
CA ARG A 286 -11.09 16.53 1.27
C ARG A 286 -9.63 16.40 0.89
N SER A 287 -8.75 16.87 1.77
CA SER A 287 -7.30 16.86 1.59
C SER A 287 -6.67 15.76 2.44
N SER A 288 -5.44 15.36 2.10
CA SER A 288 -4.71 14.39 2.93
C SER A 288 -4.39 14.95 4.32
N TYR A 289 -4.42 14.11 5.35
CA TYR A 289 -4.27 14.52 6.74
C TYR A 289 -2.89 15.13 7.07
N PHE A 290 -1.84 14.83 6.29
CA PHE A 290 -0.50 15.38 6.54
C PHE A 290 -0.47 16.92 6.46
N TRP A 291 -1.38 17.54 5.71
CA TRP A 291 -1.49 19.00 5.63
C TRP A 291 -1.79 19.68 6.96
N THR A 292 -2.24 18.93 7.98
CA THR A 292 -2.42 19.44 9.34
C THR A 292 -1.11 19.81 10.03
N ALA A 293 0.01 19.24 9.60
CA ALA A 293 1.34 19.46 10.18
C ALA A 293 2.29 20.24 9.27
N TYR A 294 2.05 20.27 7.95
CA TYR A 294 2.94 20.88 6.98
C TYR A 294 2.21 21.94 6.15
N ASN A 295 2.88 23.07 5.92
CA ASN A 295 2.34 24.16 5.10
C ASN A 295 2.66 23.98 3.61
N THR A 296 3.80 23.36 3.31
CA THR A 296 4.25 23.08 1.95
C THR A 296 4.71 21.63 1.80
N VAL A 297 4.71 21.13 0.56
CA VAL A 297 5.28 19.80 0.27
C VAL A 297 6.79 19.77 0.56
N SER A 298 7.49 20.88 0.35
CA SER A 298 8.92 21.00 0.65
C SER A 298 9.20 20.77 2.14
N ASP A 299 8.41 21.36 3.04
CA ASP A 299 8.55 21.13 4.49
C ASP A 299 8.34 19.66 4.86
N ALA A 300 7.35 19.01 4.23
CA ALA A 300 7.06 17.59 4.43
C ALA A 300 8.21 16.69 3.93
N VAL A 301 8.82 17.02 2.78
CA VAL A 301 9.96 16.30 2.22
C VAL A 301 11.21 16.45 3.08
N ASP A 302 11.50 17.68 3.54
CA ASP A 302 12.65 17.96 4.42
C ASP A 302 12.53 17.19 5.73
N PHE A 303 11.33 17.19 6.34
CA PHE A 303 11.05 16.36 7.50
C PHE A 303 11.26 14.87 7.19
N PHE A 304 10.67 14.37 6.11
CA PHE A 304 10.73 12.95 5.76
C PHE A 304 12.18 12.48 5.58
N LEU A 305 13.00 13.21 4.82
CA LEU A 305 14.43 12.88 4.70
C LEU A 305 15.17 12.95 6.04
N SER A 306 14.87 13.92 6.90
CA SER A 306 15.51 14.03 8.22
C SER A 306 15.11 12.93 9.21
N ASP A 307 13.89 12.39 9.10
CA ASP A 307 13.37 11.35 9.99
C ASP A 307 13.79 9.94 9.56
N PHE A 308 14.49 9.78 8.43
CA PHE A 308 14.84 8.49 7.83
C PHE A 308 15.41 7.48 8.83
N SER A 309 16.38 7.87 9.68
CA SER A 309 16.99 6.96 10.66
C SER A 309 15.97 6.44 11.68
N ASN A 310 15.05 7.29 12.13
CA ASN A 310 14.00 6.89 13.06
C ASN A 310 12.95 6.04 12.35
N ALA A 311 12.52 6.43 11.14
CA ALA A 311 11.57 5.68 10.32
C ALA A 311 12.09 4.26 10.01
N LYS A 312 13.38 4.12 9.67
CA LYS A 312 14.05 2.83 9.48
C LYS A 312 13.96 1.97 10.74
N GLN A 313 14.23 2.54 11.92
CA GLN A 313 14.16 1.80 13.17
C GLN A 313 12.72 1.41 13.54
N ARG A 314 11.74 2.31 13.37
CA ARG A 314 10.32 2.01 13.59
C ARG A 314 9.83 0.89 12.66
N ALA A 315 10.21 0.94 11.38
CA ALA A 315 9.92 -0.09 10.40
C ALA A 315 10.50 -1.46 10.79
N ILE A 316 11.77 -1.53 11.19
CA ILE A 316 12.42 -2.78 11.66
C ILE A 316 11.69 -3.35 12.88
N ASN A 317 11.39 -2.49 13.87
CA ASN A 317 10.68 -2.92 15.08
C ASN A 317 9.29 -3.46 14.75
N LEU A 318 8.57 -2.79 13.86
CA LEU A 318 7.24 -3.20 13.43
C LEU A 318 7.28 -4.51 12.63
N ASP A 319 8.19 -4.65 11.68
CA ASP A 319 8.39 -5.87 10.90
C ASP A 319 8.66 -7.08 11.81
N ASN A 320 9.57 -6.91 12.78
CA ASN A 320 9.91 -7.96 13.74
C ASN A 320 8.70 -8.34 14.59
N LYS A 321 7.92 -7.36 15.03
CA LYS A 321 6.70 -7.61 15.81
C LYS A 321 5.67 -8.40 15.01
N ILE A 322 5.31 -7.93 13.82
CA ILE A 322 4.32 -8.58 12.95
C ILE A 322 4.75 -10.00 12.62
N THR A 323 5.99 -10.17 12.19
CA THR A 323 6.51 -11.46 11.74
C THR A 323 6.61 -12.44 12.90
N SER A 324 7.05 -11.99 14.09
CA SER A 324 7.08 -12.81 15.30
C SER A 324 5.68 -13.26 15.72
N ASP A 325 4.72 -12.34 15.77
CA ASP A 325 3.33 -12.64 16.14
C ASP A 325 2.69 -13.62 15.14
N ALA A 326 2.94 -13.45 13.84
CA ALA A 326 2.39 -14.31 12.79
C ALA A 326 3.04 -15.71 12.78
N ARG A 327 4.36 -15.81 13.02
CA ARG A 327 5.08 -17.10 13.08
C ARG A 327 4.66 -17.96 14.27
N GLN A 328 4.09 -17.39 15.33
CA GLN A 328 3.48 -18.17 16.41
C GLN A 328 2.30 -19.04 15.91
N ILE A 329 1.69 -18.67 14.78
CA ILE A 329 0.63 -19.45 14.13
C ILE A 329 1.23 -20.39 13.09
N SER A 330 1.95 -19.86 12.08
CA SER A 330 2.71 -20.65 11.10
C SER A 330 3.61 -19.76 10.25
N ASP A 331 4.67 -20.34 9.66
CA ASP A 331 5.54 -19.63 8.71
C ASP A 331 4.78 -19.14 7.47
N ASN A 332 3.92 -19.99 6.89
CA ASN A 332 3.09 -19.62 5.73
C ASN A 332 2.18 -18.42 6.03
N TYR A 333 1.66 -18.31 7.26
CA TYR A 333 0.85 -17.16 7.65
C TYR A 333 1.69 -15.88 7.77
N ALA A 334 2.91 -15.98 8.30
CA ALA A 334 3.83 -14.86 8.35
C ALA A 334 4.19 -14.32 6.95
N ASP A 335 4.38 -15.21 5.97
CA ASP A 335 4.64 -14.82 4.58
C ASP A 335 3.44 -14.09 3.95
N LEU A 336 2.21 -14.57 4.20
CA LEU A 336 1.00 -13.91 3.71
C LEU A 336 0.80 -12.52 4.33
N VAL A 337 0.96 -12.41 5.66
CA VAL A 337 0.82 -11.13 6.37
C VAL A 337 1.87 -10.12 5.91
N THR A 338 3.09 -10.59 5.65
CA THR A 338 4.20 -9.79 5.13
C THR A 338 3.86 -9.11 3.80
N LEU A 339 3.20 -9.80 2.87
CA LEU A 339 2.71 -9.15 1.65
C LEU A 339 1.52 -8.22 1.88
N ALA A 340 0.58 -8.65 2.71
CA ALA A 340 -0.70 -7.98 2.84
C ALA A 340 -0.62 -6.65 3.62
N ALA A 341 0.35 -6.50 4.51
CA ALA A 341 0.46 -5.36 5.43
C ALA A 341 0.47 -4.00 4.70
N ARG A 342 1.36 -3.83 3.71
CA ARG A 342 1.44 -2.58 2.91
C ARG A 342 0.17 -2.31 2.12
N GLN A 343 -0.43 -3.35 1.54
CA GLN A 343 -1.67 -3.21 0.76
C GLN A 343 -2.85 -2.81 1.65
N ALA A 344 -2.97 -3.41 2.83
CA ALA A 344 -4.04 -3.11 3.77
C ALA A 344 -3.98 -1.67 4.30
N LEU A 345 -2.77 -1.11 4.44
CA LEU A 345 -2.58 0.26 4.93
C LEU A 345 -2.33 1.30 3.82
N ALA A 346 -2.43 0.92 2.55
CA ALA A 346 -2.39 1.83 1.40
C ALA A 346 -3.73 2.57 1.24
N VAL A 347 -4.05 3.39 2.24
CA VAL A 347 -5.32 4.13 2.35
C VAL A 347 -5.07 5.64 2.39
N ASP A 348 -6.04 6.40 1.90
CA ASP A 348 -6.03 7.86 2.02
C ASP A 348 -6.71 8.27 3.33
N ILE A 349 -5.94 8.81 4.27
CA ILE A 349 -6.46 9.44 5.50
C ILE A 349 -6.66 10.92 5.21
N THR A 350 -7.86 11.42 5.45
CA THR A 350 -8.31 12.72 4.94
C THR A 350 -8.91 13.60 6.02
N VAL A 351 -8.78 14.91 5.81
CA VAL A 351 -9.29 15.96 6.70
C VAL A 351 -10.10 16.97 5.87
N SER A 352 -11.10 17.58 6.49
CA SER A 352 -11.85 18.69 5.90
C SER A 352 -11.32 20.04 6.40
N LYS A 353 -11.77 21.12 5.75
CA LYS A 353 -11.62 22.48 6.27
C LYS A 353 -12.92 22.96 6.89
N ASP A 354 -12.84 23.72 7.96
CA ASP A 354 -13.98 24.44 8.53
C ASP A 354 -14.37 25.66 7.65
N ASN A 355 -15.39 26.40 8.07
CA ASN A 355 -15.88 27.56 7.32
C ASN A 355 -14.86 28.71 7.29
N GLU A 356 -13.90 28.69 8.21
CA GLU A 356 -12.79 29.63 8.35
C GLU A 356 -11.54 29.18 7.56
N GLY A 357 -11.61 28.05 6.87
CA GLY A 357 -10.55 27.49 6.04
C GLY A 357 -9.42 26.79 6.82
N GLN A 358 -9.60 26.58 8.12
CA GLN A 358 -8.66 25.84 8.99
C GLN A 358 -8.93 24.34 8.92
N TRP A 359 -7.91 23.52 9.20
CA TRP A 359 -8.05 22.07 9.20
C TRP A 359 -8.90 21.58 10.38
N ASN A 360 -9.99 20.89 10.08
CA ASN A 360 -10.85 20.28 11.09
C ASN A 360 -10.33 18.90 11.47
N THR A 361 -9.38 18.84 12.41
CA THR A 361 -8.76 17.59 12.89
C THR A 361 -9.72 16.66 13.64
N SER A 362 -10.96 17.10 13.92
CA SER A 362 -12.01 16.23 14.46
C SER A 362 -12.79 15.47 13.38
N ASP A 363 -12.76 15.95 12.13
CA ASP A 363 -13.42 15.31 10.99
C ASP A 363 -12.40 14.54 10.14
N VAL A 364 -11.93 13.41 10.68
CA VAL A 364 -11.00 12.50 9.99
C VAL A 364 -11.77 11.37 9.34
N MET A 365 -11.50 11.13 8.05
CA MET A 365 -12.09 10.02 7.29
C MET A 365 -11.00 9.27 6.54
N THR A 366 -11.14 7.95 6.46
CA THR A 366 -10.22 7.08 5.71
C THR A 366 -10.93 6.48 4.50
N PHE A 367 -10.24 6.47 3.36
CA PHE A 367 -10.73 5.90 2.11
C PHE A 367 -9.74 4.86 1.57
N MET A 368 -10.28 3.71 1.21
CA MET A 368 -9.60 2.70 0.42
C MET A 368 -10.24 2.60 -0.95
N ARG A 369 -9.46 2.16 -1.93
CA ARG A 369 -9.94 1.88 -3.29
C ARG A 369 -9.64 0.42 -3.60
N ASP A 370 -10.60 -0.27 -4.21
CA ASP A 370 -10.29 -1.52 -4.89
C ASP A 370 -9.52 -1.19 -6.18
N VAL A 371 -8.20 -1.25 -6.10
CA VAL A 371 -7.29 -0.97 -7.22
C VAL A 371 -7.27 -2.06 -8.28
N GLY A 372 -7.94 -3.18 -8.04
CA GLY A 372 -8.13 -4.24 -9.02
C GLY A 372 -9.35 -3.96 -9.91
N ASN A 373 -10.33 -4.85 -9.82
CA ASN A 373 -11.35 -4.97 -10.86
C ASN A 373 -12.50 -3.98 -10.68
N SER A 374 -12.96 -3.71 -9.46
CA SER A 374 -14.18 -2.93 -9.28
C SER A 374 -13.96 -1.42 -9.31
N ARG A 375 -12.73 -0.95 -9.04
CA ARG A 375 -12.38 0.49 -8.99
C ARG A 375 -13.25 1.30 -8.02
N ARG A 376 -13.98 0.63 -7.13
CA ARG A 376 -14.86 1.25 -6.16
C ARG A 376 -14.06 1.82 -5.01
N VAL A 377 -14.54 2.93 -4.46
CA VAL A 377 -14.07 3.48 -3.19
C VAL A 377 -14.86 2.84 -2.06
N ASN A 378 -14.17 2.37 -1.03
CA ASN A 378 -14.71 1.71 0.16
C ASN A 378 -15.72 0.57 -0.14
N PRO A 379 -15.40 -0.41 -1.02
CA PRO A 379 -16.26 -1.58 -1.19
C PRO A 379 -16.34 -2.36 0.12
N VAL A 380 -17.56 -2.60 0.61
CA VAL A 380 -17.85 -3.13 1.95
C VAL A 380 -17.13 -4.45 2.21
N GLU A 381 -17.10 -5.33 1.21
CA GLU A 381 -16.39 -6.60 1.25
C GLU A 381 -14.89 -6.45 1.50
N MET A 382 -14.25 -5.43 0.94
CA MET A 382 -12.81 -5.17 1.15
C MET A 382 -12.57 -4.51 2.50
N LEU A 383 -13.48 -3.63 2.95
CA LEU A 383 -13.42 -3.07 4.32
C LEU A 383 -13.45 -4.19 5.36
N TYR A 384 -14.35 -5.17 5.21
CA TYR A 384 -14.43 -6.32 6.10
C TYR A 384 -13.21 -7.24 6.00
N ALA A 385 -12.66 -7.44 4.80
CA ALA A 385 -11.45 -8.24 4.62
C ALA A 385 -10.20 -7.60 5.28
N ALA A 386 -10.08 -6.26 5.24
CA ALA A 386 -8.98 -5.52 5.85
C ALA A 386 -9.18 -5.26 7.36
N PHE A 387 -10.39 -5.44 7.88
CA PHE A 387 -10.75 -5.13 9.28
C PHE A 387 -9.82 -5.77 10.33
N PRO A 388 -9.42 -7.05 10.24
CA PRO A 388 -8.49 -7.65 11.20
C PRO A 388 -7.12 -6.96 11.23
N ALA A 389 -6.62 -6.49 10.09
CA ALA A 389 -5.35 -5.77 10.02
C ALA A 389 -5.44 -4.45 10.80
N TYR A 390 -6.51 -3.67 10.60
CA TYR A 390 -6.70 -2.42 11.34
C TYR A 390 -6.83 -2.65 12.85
N LEU A 391 -7.55 -3.68 13.29
CA LEU A 391 -7.63 -4.03 14.72
C LEU A 391 -6.26 -4.39 15.30
N TYR A 392 -5.41 -5.08 14.53
CA TYR A 392 -4.07 -5.42 14.95
C TYR A 392 -3.14 -4.20 15.02
N PHE A 393 -3.19 -3.32 14.02
CA PHE A 393 -2.29 -2.17 13.91
C PHE A 393 -2.64 -1.04 14.86
N ASN A 394 -3.91 -0.64 14.91
CA ASN A 394 -4.36 0.41 15.82
C ASN A 394 -5.87 0.31 16.06
N THR A 395 -6.25 -0.13 17.26
CA THR A 395 -7.66 -0.23 17.68
C THR A 395 -8.33 1.13 17.81
N THR A 396 -7.59 2.24 17.98
CA THR A 396 -8.11 3.62 17.98
C THR A 396 -8.45 4.12 16.57
N TRP A 397 -8.09 3.40 15.52
CA TRP A 397 -8.71 3.61 14.21
C TRP A 397 -10.18 3.15 14.19
N SER A 398 -10.69 2.49 15.25
CA SER A 398 -12.09 2.02 15.31
C SER A 398 -13.16 3.13 15.39
N PRO A 399 -12.95 4.31 16.01
CA PRO A 399 -13.77 5.50 15.73
C PRO A 399 -13.74 5.93 14.25
N GLY A 400 -12.58 5.85 13.59
CA GLY A 400 -12.44 6.03 12.13
C GLY A 400 -13.10 4.91 11.31
N GLN A 401 -13.24 3.71 11.87
CA GLN A 401 -14.09 2.65 11.33
C GLN A 401 -15.57 2.95 11.58
N GLY A 402 -15.91 3.65 12.66
CA GLY A 402 -17.20 4.31 12.80
C GLY A 402 -17.52 5.18 11.59
N ALA A 403 -16.53 5.83 10.95
CA ALA A 403 -16.67 6.55 9.68
C ALA A 403 -16.59 5.68 8.42
N MET A 404 -15.77 4.61 8.36
CA MET A 404 -15.83 3.62 7.27
C MET A 404 -17.19 2.92 7.19
N PHE A 405 -17.83 2.67 8.34
CA PHE A 405 -19.18 2.14 8.47
C PHE A 405 -20.25 3.23 8.63
N SER A 406 -19.92 4.53 8.80
CA SER A 406 -20.94 5.60 8.96
C SER A 406 -21.74 5.80 7.68
N LEU A 407 -21.15 5.50 6.52
CA LEU A 407 -21.85 5.44 5.25
C LEU A 407 -22.97 4.38 5.24
N MET A 408 -22.90 3.35 6.09
CA MET A 408 -24.01 2.41 6.34
C MET A 408 -25.04 2.96 7.35
N ALA A 409 -24.65 3.88 8.23
CA ALA A 409 -25.54 4.51 9.22
C ALA A 409 -26.45 5.60 8.61
N LEU A 410 -26.11 6.13 7.42
CA LEU A 410 -26.89 7.14 6.69
C LEU A 410 -28.30 6.67 6.23
N ARG A 411 -28.68 5.41 6.46
CA ARG A 411 -30.04 4.89 6.19
C ARG A 411 -30.75 4.27 7.40
N LEU A 412 -30.26 4.44 8.62
CA LEU A 412 -31.05 4.09 9.79
C LEU A 412 -31.79 5.34 10.26
N GLN A 413 -33.10 5.40 9.98
CA GLN A 413 -33.98 6.31 10.69
C GLN A 413 -33.82 6.01 12.18
N ASN A 414 -33.32 7.00 12.92
CA ASN A 414 -33.26 6.94 14.38
C ASN A 414 -34.70 6.81 14.90
N GLN A 415 -35.12 5.59 15.24
CA GLN A 415 -36.33 5.36 16.01
C GLN A 415 -35.97 5.63 17.47
N THR A 416 -36.04 6.89 17.88
CA THR A 416 -36.08 7.22 19.31
C THR A 416 -37.33 6.60 19.89
N VAL A 417 -37.17 5.54 20.69
CA VAL A 417 -38.23 5.03 21.55
C VAL A 417 -38.51 6.12 22.59
N SER A 418 -39.58 6.87 22.35
CA SER A 418 -40.07 7.86 23.31
C SER A 418 -40.66 7.10 24.50
N GLY A 419 -39.94 7.10 25.63
CA GLY A 419 -40.50 6.73 26.92
C GLY A 419 -41.57 7.74 27.29
N GLY A 420 -42.84 7.36 27.12
CA GLY A 420 -43.98 8.22 27.42
C GLY A 420 -44.04 8.56 28.90
N ASN A 421 -43.77 9.83 29.24
CA ASN A 421 -44.09 10.41 30.53
C ASN A 421 -45.60 10.73 30.57
N GLY A 422 -46.39 9.83 31.16
CA GLY A 422 -47.77 10.10 31.54
C GLY A 422 -47.84 10.45 33.03
N SER A 423 -47.93 11.74 33.36
CA SER A 423 -48.33 12.20 34.70
C SER A 423 -49.82 12.53 34.69
N SER A 424 -50.63 11.89 35.56
CA SER A 424 -51.57 12.57 36.46
C SER A 424 -52.53 11.63 37.21
N SER A 425 -52.54 11.82 38.54
CA SER A 425 -53.67 11.86 39.48
C SER A 425 -54.49 10.60 39.86
N ASN A 426 -54.35 10.28 41.16
CA ASN A 426 -55.24 9.55 42.09
C ASN A 426 -56.73 9.39 41.71
N THR A 427 -57.23 8.16 41.91
CA THR A 427 -58.34 7.86 42.84
C THR A 427 -58.27 6.39 43.29
N ASN A 428 -58.41 6.16 44.61
CA ASN A 428 -58.54 4.84 45.23
C ASN A 428 -59.82 4.12 44.79
N HIS A 429 -59.72 2.83 44.45
CA HIS A 429 -60.72 1.84 44.85
C HIS A 429 -60.10 0.43 44.85
N ASP A 430 -60.21 -0.23 46.00
CA ASP A 430 -59.87 -1.65 46.18
C ASP A 430 -60.63 -2.54 45.19
N GLN A 431 -59.93 -3.49 44.56
CA GLN A 431 -60.38 -4.89 44.42
C GLN A 431 -59.29 -5.79 43.83
N SER A 432 -59.04 -6.89 44.55
CA SER A 432 -58.14 -7.98 44.23
C SER A 432 -58.61 -8.82 43.02
N SER A 433 -57.74 -9.05 42.04
CA SER A 433 -57.71 -10.30 41.26
C SER A 433 -56.35 -10.51 40.59
N SER A 434 -55.79 -11.70 40.76
CA SER A 434 -54.50 -12.13 40.20
C SER A 434 -54.71 -12.83 38.84
N SER A 435 -54.01 -12.38 37.79
CA SER A 435 -53.90 -13.11 36.53
C SER A 435 -52.58 -13.89 36.50
N SER A 436 -52.67 -15.22 36.42
CA SER A 436 -51.53 -16.14 36.28
C SER A 436 -50.99 -16.17 34.84
N SER A 437 -49.66 -16.31 34.71
CA SER A 437 -48.96 -16.38 33.42
C SER A 437 -48.96 -17.81 32.84
N ASN A 438 -49.32 -17.96 31.56
CA ASN A 438 -49.45 -19.23 30.83
C ASN A 438 -48.11 -19.82 30.31
N ALA A 439 -47.04 -19.73 31.09
CA ALA A 439 -45.70 -20.19 30.68
C ALA A 439 -45.63 -21.74 30.54
N GLY A 440 -46.40 -22.48 31.33
CA GLY A 440 -46.39 -23.96 31.33
C GLY A 440 -46.99 -24.60 30.08
N ALA A 441 -47.99 -23.97 29.45
CA ALA A 441 -48.63 -24.48 28.24
C ALA A 441 -47.73 -24.31 27.00
N ILE A 442 -46.95 -23.22 26.96
CA ILE A 442 -46.02 -22.93 25.86
C ILE A 442 -44.81 -23.87 25.93
N ALA A 443 -44.27 -24.14 27.14
CA ALA A 443 -43.18 -25.10 27.30
C ALA A 443 -43.58 -26.55 26.97
N GLY A 444 -44.82 -26.97 27.30
CA GLY A 444 -45.30 -28.32 27.03
C GLY A 444 -45.51 -28.66 25.55
N GLY A 445 -45.93 -27.68 24.74
CA GLY A 445 -46.17 -27.88 23.31
C GLY A 445 -44.88 -28.11 22.50
N VAL A 446 -43.80 -27.43 22.86
CA VAL A 446 -42.52 -27.51 22.13
C VAL A 446 -41.83 -28.86 22.39
N VAL A 447 -41.89 -29.36 23.62
CA VAL A 447 -41.30 -30.67 23.97
C VAL A 447 -42.09 -31.83 23.32
N GLY A 448 -43.42 -31.72 23.24
CA GLY A 448 -44.25 -32.70 22.54
C GLY A 448 -44.01 -32.75 21.03
N GLY A 449 -43.83 -31.59 20.39
CA GLY A 449 -43.55 -31.50 18.96
C GLY A 449 -42.19 -32.10 18.55
N LEU A 450 -41.16 -31.86 19.37
CA LEU A 450 -39.81 -32.40 19.11
C LEU A 450 -39.75 -33.92 19.25
N ALA A 451 -40.52 -34.51 20.18
CA ALA A 451 -40.58 -35.95 20.34
C ALA A 451 -41.23 -36.67 19.14
N VAL A 452 -42.29 -36.10 18.56
CA VAL A 452 -42.97 -36.67 17.39
C VAL A 452 -42.08 -36.58 16.14
N LEU A 453 -41.36 -35.47 15.96
CA LEU A 453 -40.40 -35.31 14.85
C LEU A 453 -39.24 -36.31 14.95
N ALA A 454 -38.73 -36.57 16.15
CA ALA A 454 -37.65 -37.56 16.35
C ALA A 454 -38.08 -38.99 15.96
N VAL A 455 -39.31 -39.38 16.28
CA VAL A 455 -39.84 -40.72 15.94
C VAL A 455 -40.04 -40.87 14.42
N LEU A 456 -40.50 -39.81 13.73
CA LEU A 456 -40.67 -39.82 12.28
C LEU A 456 -39.35 -39.92 11.52
N VAL A 457 -38.32 -39.18 11.97
CA VAL A 457 -36.97 -39.26 11.39
C VAL A 457 -36.34 -40.64 11.60
N PHE A 458 -36.52 -41.22 12.79
CA PHE A 458 -36.01 -42.56 13.08
C PHE A 458 -36.72 -43.66 12.25
N GLY A 459 -38.04 -43.54 12.06
CA GLY A 459 -38.82 -44.42 11.18
C GLY A 459 -38.36 -44.35 9.72
N PHE A 460 -38.12 -43.15 9.20
CA PHE A 460 -37.60 -42.95 7.84
C PHE A 460 -36.20 -43.55 7.67
N PHE A 461 -35.33 -43.41 8.67
CA PHE A 461 -33.97 -43.97 8.63
C PHE A 461 -33.96 -45.51 8.64
N MET A 462 -34.83 -46.14 9.44
CA MET A 462 -35.00 -47.60 9.45
C MET A 462 -35.51 -48.15 8.12
N ILE A 463 -36.45 -47.47 7.46
CA ILE A 463 -36.98 -47.87 6.15
C ILE A 463 -35.89 -47.76 5.07
N ARG A 464 -35.12 -46.66 5.06
CA ARG A 464 -34.00 -46.47 4.13
C ARG A 464 -32.87 -47.47 4.34
N ARG A 465 -32.59 -47.86 5.60
CA ARG A 465 -31.61 -48.91 5.93
C ARG A 465 -32.06 -50.30 5.48
N ARG A 466 -33.37 -50.58 5.47
CA ARG A 466 -33.94 -51.86 5.04
C ARG A 466 -33.95 -52.03 3.51
N GLN A 467 -34.05 -50.92 2.75
CA GLN A 467 -34.00 -50.93 1.29
C GLN A 467 -32.57 -51.11 0.74
N ARG A 468 -31.53 -50.66 1.46
CA ARG A 468 -30.12 -50.83 1.05
C ARG A 468 -29.53 -52.22 1.26
N ARG A 469 -30.27 -53.19 1.82
CA ARG A 469 -29.80 -54.58 2.03
C ARG A 469 -30.29 -55.55 0.96
N LYS A 470 -30.85 -55.08 -0.17
CA LYS A 470 -31.38 -55.93 -1.26
C LYS A 470 -30.65 -55.81 -2.60
N HIS A 471 -29.58 -55.03 -2.71
CA HIS A 471 -28.70 -55.03 -3.87
C HIS A 471 -27.27 -55.25 -3.39
N ASP A 472 -26.59 -56.24 -4.01
CA ASP A 472 -25.20 -56.69 -3.86
C ASP A 472 -25.05 -58.12 -3.30
N MET A 473 -25.57 -59.09 -4.06
CA MET A 473 -24.94 -60.41 -4.22
C MET A 473 -24.43 -60.49 -5.67
N TYR A 474 -23.23 -61.06 -5.84
CA TYR A 474 -22.42 -61.24 -7.07
C TYR A 474 -21.39 -60.15 -7.37
N HIS A 475 -20.18 -60.27 -6.80
CA HIS A 475 -18.98 -60.80 -7.48
C HIS A 475 -17.70 -60.65 -6.62
N GLN A 476 -16.84 -61.68 -6.65
CA GLN A 476 -15.57 -61.84 -5.91
C GLN A 476 -14.32 -61.42 -6.74
N PRO A 477 -13.10 -61.36 -6.15
CA PRO A 477 -12.00 -60.45 -6.53
C PRO A 477 -10.66 -61.10 -7.01
N SER A 478 -9.70 -60.27 -7.47
CA SER A 478 -8.21 -60.36 -7.37
C SER A 478 -7.61 -59.22 -8.25
N GLY A 479 -6.44 -58.57 -8.08
CA GLY A 479 -5.21 -58.77 -7.33
C GLY A 479 -4.34 -57.47 -7.36
N TRP A 480 -3.10 -57.56 -6.85
CA TRP A 480 -2.25 -56.53 -6.23
C TRP A 480 -1.55 -55.40 -7.06
N SER A 481 -1.20 -54.33 -6.33
CA SER A 481 0.12 -53.64 -6.18
C SER A 481 0.37 -52.20 -6.69
N SER A 482 0.89 -51.41 -5.72
CA SER A 482 1.91 -50.35 -5.73
C SER A 482 1.67 -48.92 -6.31
N SER A 483 1.90 -47.98 -5.38
CA SER A 483 2.67 -46.72 -5.46
C SER A 483 2.10 -45.46 -6.14
N SER A 484 1.73 -44.51 -5.26
CA SER A 484 2.08 -43.08 -5.24
C SER A 484 1.83 -42.21 -6.48
N SER A 485 0.82 -41.34 -6.40
CA SER A 485 0.95 -39.87 -6.28
C SER A 485 -0.40 -39.23 -6.59
N ASP A 486 -0.99 -38.52 -5.62
CA ASP A 486 -2.12 -37.64 -5.88
C ASP A 486 -1.97 -36.34 -5.07
N THR A 487 -1.79 -35.27 -5.85
CA THR A 487 -1.94 -33.86 -5.49
C THR A 487 -3.39 -33.54 -5.11
N PRO A 488 -3.68 -32.64 -4.15
CA PRO A 488 -4.98 -32.02 -4.09
C PRO A 488 -5.05 -30.80 -5.04
N PHE A 489 -6.00 -30.93 -5.95
CA PHE A 489 -6.58 -29.91 -6.82
C PHE A 489 -6.94 -28.61 -6.09
N PHE A 490 -6.67 -27.47 -6.74
CA PHE A 490 -7.46 -26.25 -6.57
C PHE A 490 -8.15 -25.92 -7.89
N MET A 491 -9.45 -25.64 -7.80
CA MET A 491 -10.40 -25.55 -8.91
C MET A 491 -10.37 -24.15 -9.52
N GLY A 492 -9.72 -24.01 -10.68
CA GLY A 492 -9.79 -22.82 -11.52
C GLY A 492 -10.82 -22.99 -12.62
N VAL A 493 -11.93 -22.24 -12.54
CA VAL A 493 -12.88 -22.10 -13.65
C VAL A 493 -12.46 -20.90 -14.49
N PHE A 494 -11.76 -21.16 -15.60
CA PHE A 494 -11.70 -20.25 -16.74
C PHE A 494 -11.83 -21.09 -18.02
N GLY A 495 -12.94 -20.89 -18.74
CA GLY A 495 -13.22 -21.53 -20.02
C GLY A 495 -12.26 -21.06 -21.10
N LYS A 496 -11.36 -21.94 -21.54
CA LYS A 496 -10.64 -21.80 -22.82
C LYS A 496 -11.44 -22.47 -23.93
N ARG A 497 -11.86 -21.69 -24.94
CA ARG A 497 -12.21 -22.23 -26.26
C ARG A 497 -10.94 -22.88 -26.85
N ARG A 498 -10.97 -24.19 -27.05
CA ARG A 498 -10.01 -24.92 -27.90
C ARG A 498 -10.60 -25.04 -29.29
N SER A 499 -9.78 -24.81 -30.32
CA SER A 499 -9.95 -25.41 -31.65
C SER A 499 -8.71 -26.26 -31.96
N PRO A 500 -8.86 -27.37 -32.70
CA PRO A 500 -7.94 -28.50 -32.62
C PRO A 500 -6.79 -28.42 -33.63
N LYS A 501 -5.63 -28.93 -33.21
CA LYS A 501 -4.48 -29.21 -34.08
C LYS A 501 -4.65 -30.62 -34.65
N ARG A 502 -4.49 -30.76 -35.97
CA ARG A 502 -4.46 -32.04 -36.70
C ARG A 502 -3.00 -32.33 -37.03
N GLU A 503 -2.56 -33.56 -36.75
CA GLU A 503 -1.23 -34.08 -37.03
C GLU A 503 -1.33 -35.04 -38.24
N ASN A 504 -0.44 -34.87 -39.23
CA ASN A 504 0.25 -35.95 -39.95
C ASN A 504 1.12 -35.39 -41.09
N ASP A 505 2.43 -35.50 -40.88
CA ASP A 505 3.44 -36.21 -41.66
C ASP A 505 3.80 -35.90 -43.14
N SER A 506 5.11 -36.03 -43.41
CA SER A 506 5.85 -36.27 -44.66
C SER A 506 6.47 -35.12 -45.52
N SER A 507 7.83 -35.11 -45.49
CA SER A 507 8.85 -34.99 -46.57
C SER A 507 9.01 -33.74 -47.48
N ASP A 508 10.20 -33.13 -47.34
CA ASP A 508 11.17 -32.60 -48.34
C ASP A 508 10.97 -31.27 -49.11
N PRO A 509 12.08 -30.59 -49.52
CA PRO A 509 12.19 -29.12 -49.52
C PRO A 509 12.35 -28.47 -50.91
N VAL A 510 11.83 -27.25 -51.11
CA VAL A 510 12.22 -26.37 -52.25
C VAL A 510 12.08 -24.86 -51.90
N LEU A 511 13.07 -24.09 -52.36
CA LEU A 511 13.25 -22.63 -52.34
C LEU A 511 12.06 -21.78 -52.87
N SER A 512 11.82 -20.58 -52.30
CA SER A 512 11.77 -19.27 -53.00
C SER A 512 11.24 -18.10 -52.13
N GLU A 513 11.61 -16.89 -52.56
CA GLU A 513 11.62 -15.53 -51.99
C GLU A 513 10.28 -14.85 -51.55
N PRO A 514 10.32 -13.64 -50.92
CA PRO A 514 9.24 -13.11 -50.08
C PRO A 514 8.28 -12.15 -50.80
N VAL A 515 7.04 -12.03 -50.30
CA VAL A 515 6.07 -11.01 -50.72
C VAL A 515 5.46 -10.29 -49.51
N ILE A 516 5.51 -8.97 -49.59
CA ILE A 516 5.04 -7.93 -48.64
C ILE A 516 3.50 -7.94 -48.52
N PRO A 517 2.91 -7.70 -47.33
CA PRO A 517 1.46 -7.63 -47.16
C PRO A 517 0.89 -6.23 -47.45
N GLN A 518 -0.26 -6.18 -48.13
CA GLN A 518 -1.13 -5.01 -48.25
C GLN A 518 -2.34 -5.16 -47.30
N PRO A 519 -2.82 -4.07 -46.67
CA PRO A 519 -3.88 -4.11 -45.66
C PRO A 519 -5.28 -4.13 -46.28
N TYR A 520 -6.20 -4.74 -45.54
CA TYR A 520 -7.63 -4.85 -45.81
C TYR A 520 -8.38 -3.71 -45.09
N ASP A 521 -9.04 -2.86 -45.87
CA ASP A 521 -10.09 -1.95 -45.39
C ASP A 521 -11.46 -2.65 -45.49
N LEU A 522 -12.28 -2.52 -44.44
CA LEU A 522 -13.72 -2.78 -44.52
C LEU A 522 -14.52 -1.55 -44.06
N TYR A 523 -15.39 -1.11 -44.96
CA TYR A 523 -16.22 0.08 -44.95
C TYR A 523 -17.50 -0.04 -44.09
N GLY A 524 -18.01 1.13 -43.68
CA GLY A 524 -19.42 1.39 -43.32
C GLY A 524 -19.57 2.41 -42.19
N SER A 525 -19.40 3.73 -42.39
CA SER A 525 -20.26 4.71 -43.10
C SER A 525 -21.66 4.95 -42.48
N TYR A 526 -21.79 6.05 -41.74
CA TYR A 526 -22.91 6.99 -41.80
C TYR A 526 -22.32 8.41 -41.71
N GLY A 527 -22.65 9.27 -42.67
CA GLY A 527 -22.12 10.62 -42.80
C GLY A 527 -23.17 11.73 -42.67
N SER A 528 -22.67 12.95 -42.51
CA SER A 528 -23.17 14.25 -43.02
C SER A 528 -22.19 15.33 -42.51
N GLN A 529 -21.22 15.81 -43.31
CA GLN A 529 -21.24 17.03 -44.17
C GLN A 529 -21.69 18.29 -43.41
N HIS A 530 -20.91 19.37 -43.25
CA HIS A 530 -20.25 20.18 -44.28
C HIS A 530 -19.01 20.99 -43.76
N PRO A 531 -18.20 21.59 -44.65
CA PRO A 531 -16.75 21.80 -44.50
C PRO A 531 -16.33 23.27 -44.34
N LEU A 532 -15.08 23.52 -43.91
CA LEU A 532 -14.19 24.52 -44.51
C LEU A 532 -12.71 24.14 -44.31
N GLN A 533 -11.93 24.34 -45.36
CA GLN A 533 -10.51 24.01 -45.55
C GLN A 533 -9.57 25.17 -45.15
N PRO A 534 -8.23 25.00 -45.18
CA PRO A 534 -7.27 25.63 -44.27
C PRO A 534 -6.52 26.83 -44.87
N LEU A 535 -5.82 27.59 -44.03
CA LEU A 535 -4.75 28.50 -44.44
C LEU A 535 -3.47 28.25 -43.62
N ARG A 536 -2.35 28.21 -44.36
CA ARG A 536 -0.97 28.02 -43.92
C ARG A 536 -0.28 29.38 -43.59
N PRO A 537 0.95 29.36 -43.03
CA PRO A 537 1.46 30.38 -42.08
C PRO A 537 2.38 31.46 -42.72
N GLY A 538 2.62 32.55 -41.99
CA GLY A 538 3.72 33.49 -42.26
C GLY A 538 3.76 34.78 -41.42
N GLN A 539 4.94 35.01 -40.81
CA GLN A 539 5.60 36.29 -40.42
C GLN A 539 5.20 37.06 -39.13
N GLN A 540 5.98 36.82 -38.06
CA GLN A 540 7.09 37.64 -37.51
C GLN A 540 7.00 39.19 -37.39
N TYR A 541 7.54 39.68 -36.26
CA TYR A 541 7.90 41.05 -35.79
C TYR A 541 6.77 41.83 -35.06
N ALA A 542 6.96 42.54 -33.94
CA ALA A 542 8.05 42.76 -33.00
C ALA A 542 7.52 43.48 -31.73
N SER A 543 8.23 43.28 -30.61
CA SER A 543 8.39 44.08 -29.39
C SER A 543 7.63 45.41 -29.20
N VAL A 544 6.93 45.57 -28.07
CA VAL A 544 6.81 46.85 -27.32
C VAL A 544 6.63 46.61 -25.81
N GLU A 545 7.59 47.10 -25.03
CA GLU A 545 7.48 47.57 -23.63
C GLU A 545 8.57 48.68 -23.48
N PRO A 546 8.63 49.53 -22.42
CA PRO A 546 7.71 49.79 -21.30
C PRO A 546 7.61 51.31 -20.91
N HIS A 547 7.02 51.59 -19.71
CA HIS A 547 7.18 52.78 -18.80
C HIS A 547 6.05 53.84 -18.74
N PRO A 548 5.87 54.60 -17.60
CA PRO A 548 6.79 54.79 -16.46
C PRO A 548 6.23 54.74 -15.01
N GLN A 549 7.20 54.77 -14.07
CA GLN A 549 7.17 54.83 -12.61
C GLN A 549 6.49 56.04 -11.95
N ARG A 550 6.18 55.90 -10.64
CA ARG A 550 6.41 56.96 -9.64
C ARG A 550 6.90 56.43 -8.28
N LYS A 551 8.04 57.01 -7.84
CA LYS A 551 8.78 56.94 -6.55
C LYS A 551 7.92 57.42 -5.36
N GLY A 552 8.19 57.17 -4.07
CA GLY A 552 9.30 56.57 -3.31
C GLY A 552 9.13 56.94 -1.81
N GLY A 553 9.84 56.27 -0.89
CA GLY A 553 9.95 56.72 0.52
C GLY A 553 10.25 55.64 1.56
N GLN A 554 11.50 55.56 2.01
CA GLN A 554 12.00 55.00 3.29
C GLN A 554 13.10 56.00 3.79
N PRO A 555 13.68 55.91 5.02
CA PRO A 555 13.47 55.00 6.16
C PRO A 555 13.35 55.71 7.54
N ILE A 556 12.96 54.99 8.62
CA ILE A 556 13.27 55.39 10.01
C ILE A 556 13.73 54.17 10.83
N ILE A 557 14.86 54.37 11.51
CA ILE A 557 15.55 53.51 12.47
C ILE A 557 14.97 53.75 13.88
N LEU A 558 14.76 52.69 14.68
CA LEU A 558 14.99 52.74 16.13
C LEU A 558 15.20 51.34 16.72
N SER A 559 16.31 51.22 17.43
CA SER A 559 16.87 50.09 18.15
C SER A 559 16.32 49.95 19.57
N SER A 560 16.19 48.71 20.09
CA SER A 560 16.58 48.36 21.47
C SER A 560 16.56 46.83 21.74
N THR A 561 17.77 46.33 22.00
CA THR A 561 18.27 45.22 22.85
C THR A 561 17.35 44.33 23.73
N THR A 562 17.68 43.03 23.66
CA THR A 562 17.89 42.01 24.74
C THR A 562 16.71 41.49 25.59
N THR A 563 16.38 40.19 25.44
CA THR A 563 16.53 39.09 26.43
C THR A 563 15.83 37.81 25.92
N GLY A 564 16.50 36.64 25.95
CA GLY A 564 15.89 35.33 25.68
C GLY A 564 15.01 34.83 26.84
N PRO A 565 14.28 33.70 26.68
CA PRO A 565 14.65 32.54 27.50
C PRO A 565 14.40 31.14 26.87
N THR A 566 15.39 30.28 27.11
CA THR A 566 15.38 28.93 27.74
C THR A 566 14.14 28.03 27.65
N ALA A 567 14.42 26.79 27.21
CA ALA A 567 13.60 25.59 27.26
C ALA A 567 13.11 25.21 28.67
N ILE A 568 11.90 24.67 28.76
CA ILE A 568 11.35 24.05 29.98
C ILE A 568 11.04 22.57 29.66
N ALA A 569 11.89 21.70 30.20
CA ALA A 569 11.59 20.30 30.42
C ALA A 569 10.62 20.16 31.61
N SER A 570 9.60 19.30 31.48
CA SER A 570 8.72 18.93 32.59
C SER A 570 8.91 17.47 32.95
N THR A 571 9.78 17.24 33.92
CA THR A 571 9.81 16.05 34.78
C THR A 571 8.87 16.26 35.96
N THR A 572 7.97 15.31 36.21
CA THR A 572 7.32 15.18 37.53
C THR A 572 7.36 13.72 37.98
N ALA A 573 8.21 13.46 38.97
CA ALA A 573 8.11 12.34 39.88
C ALA A 573 8.07 12.91 41.31
N TYR A 574 7.15 12.41 42.13
CA TYR A 574 7.18 12.16 43.59
C TYR A 574 5.80 12.37 44.21
N GLY A 575 5.40 11.45 45.08
CA GLY A 575 4.35 11.72 46.08
C GLY A 575 3.47 10.54 46.46
N SER A 576 4.05 9.54 47.11
CA SER A 576 3.35 8.55 47.91
C SER A 576 2.50 9.21 49.01
N SER A 577 1.22 8.85 49.11
CA SER A 577 0.43 9.00 50.33
C SER A 577 -0.48 7.79 50.54
N SER A 578 -0.28 7.16 51.70
CA SER A 578 -1.08 6.06 52.23
C SER A 578 -2.27 6.61 53.01
N ALA A 579 -3.48 6.14 52.72
CA ALA A 579 -4.61 6.20 53.65
C ALA A 579 -5.41 4.89 53.56
N SER A 580 -5.75 4.37 54.73
CA SER A 580 -6.17 3.00 55.01
C SER A 580 -7.69 2.84 55.22
N ARG A 581 -8.18 1.64 54.87
CA ARG A 581 -9.33 0.86 55.42
C ARG A 581 -10.77 1.36 55.13
N SER A 582 -11.57 0.58 54.39
CA SER A 582 -12.34 -0.60 54.83
C SER A 582 -13.65 -0.83 54.03
N GLY A 583 -13.95 -2.10 53.68
CA GLY A 583 -15.32 -2.66 53.76
C GLY A 583 -16.14 -2.94 52.48
N GLY A 584 -16.05 -4.19 51.97
CA GLY A 584 -17.14 -5.00 51.34
C GLY A 584 -17.55 -4.73 49.89
N SER A 585 -18.05 -5.67 49.07
CA SER A 585 -18.08 -7.15 49.02
C SER A 585 -18.88 -7.57 47.78
N ASP A 586 -18.41 -8.58 47.05
CA ASP A 586 -19.19 -9.62 46.33
C ASP A 586 -20.24 -9.26 45.25
N SER A 587 -19.85 -8.69 44.11
CA SER A 587 -20.71 -8.71 42.90
C SER A 587 -20.05 -8.99 41.54
N ASP A 588 -18.72 -8.96 41.42
CA ASP A 588 -18.05 -9.08 40.10
C ASP A 588 -17.62 -10.50 39.69
N ASN A 589 -17.63 -11.48 40.60
CA ASN A 589 -17.21 -12.85 40.26
C ASN A 589 -18.34 -13.72 39.67
N THR A 590 -19.61 -13.32 39.83
CA THR A 590 -20.75 -14.13 39.35
C THR A 590 -21.06 -13.86 37.88
N THR A 591 -20.90 -12.61 37.44
CA THR A 591 -21.12 -12.16 36.05
C THR A 591 -20.03 -12.66 35.10
N THR A 592 -18.78 -12.72 35.55
CA THR A 592 -17.64 -13.22 34.77
C THR A 592 -17.72 -14.74 34.53
N LEU A 593 -18.15 -15.51 35.53
CA LEU A 593 -18.38 -16.95 35.40
C LEU A 593 -19.60 -17.27 34.51
N GLN A 594 -20.63 -16.43 34.55
CA GLN A 594 -21.82 -16.59 33.72
C GLN A 594 -21.51 -16.33 32.23
N LEU A 595 -20.72 -15.30 31.93
CA LEU A 595 -20.26 -14.98 30.57
C LEU A 595 -19.31 -16.05 30.01
N GLN A 596 -18.41 -16.60 30.83
CA GLN A 596 -17.58 -17.73 30.40
C GLN A 596 -18.42 -18.97 30.08
N SER A 597 -19.47 -19.25 30.84
CA SER A 597 -20.36 -20.39 30.55
C SER A 597 -21.16 -20.22 29.25
N GLU A 598 -21.57 -18.99 28.90
CA GLU A 598 -22.30 -18.71 27.66
C GLU A 598 -21.41 -18.80 26.41
N VAL A 599 -20.16 -18.34 26.50
CA VAL A 599 -19.17 -18.43 25.41
C VAL A 599 -18.79 -19.89 25.13
N GLU A 600 -18.63 -20.71 26.18
CA GLU A 600 -18.33 -22.13 26.01
C GLU A 600 -19.51 -22.89 25.40
N ASN A 601 -20.74 -22.49 25.73
CA ASN A 601 -21.94 -23.08 25.16
C ASN A 601 -22.11 -22.71 23.67
N LEU A 602 -21.84 -21.46 23.30
CA LEU A 602 -21.82 -21.00 21.90
C LEU A 602 -20.74 -21.69 21.06
N ARG A 603 -19.56 -21.92 21.65
CA ARG A 603 -18.47 -22.65 20.99
C ARG A 603 -18.88 -24.09 20.68
N ARG A 604 -19.57 -24.73 21.62
CA ARG A 604 -20.09 -26.10 21.48
C ARG A 604 -21.21 -26.20 20.45
N GLU A 605 -22.07 -25.18 20.37
CA GLU A 605 -23.14 -25.10 19.38
C GLU A 605 -22.60 -24.85 17.96
N MET A 606 -21.55 -24.03 17.82
CA MET A 606 -20.81 -23.81 16.57
C MET A 606 -20.11 -25.07 16.06
N ASP A 607 -19.51 -25.86 16.96
CA ASP A 607 -18.88 -27.13 16.60
C ASP A 607 -19.92 -28.20 16.25
N GLU A 608 -21.10 -28.21 16.89
CA GLU A 608 -22.23 -29.04 16.47
C GLU A 608 -22.81 -28.64 15.11
N MET A 609 -22.92 -27.33 14.82
CA MET A 609 -23.36 -26.84 13.51
C MET A 609 -22.38 -27.23 12.39
N ARG A 610 -21.07 -27.21 12.68
CA ARG A 610 -20.02 -27.68 11.76
C ARG A 610 -20.06 -29.20 11.55
N ALA A 611 -20.35 -29.97 12.60
CA ALA A 611 -20.45 -31.44 12.53
C ALA A 611 -21.72 -31.93 11.79
N ARG A 612 -22.78 -31.14 11.72
CA ARG A 612 -24.04 -31.48 11.03
C ARG A 612 -24.07 -31.16 9.53
N GLY A 613 -23.02 -30.54 8.99
CA GLY A 613 -22.86 -30.31 7.54
C GLY A 613 -23.92 -29.38 6.91
N LEU A 614 -24.57 -28.52 7.70
CA LEU A 614 -25.57 -27.55 7.23
C LEU A 614 -24.93 -26.22 6.86
N TYR A 615 -23.99 -26.25 5.91
CA TYR A 615 -23.46 -25.02 5.29
C TYR A 615 -23.95 -24.98 3.84
N GLU A 616 -25.09 -24.33 3.60
CA GLU A 616 -25.48 -23.93 2.24
C GLU A 616 -24.89 -22.54 1.95
N PRO A 617 -24.08 -22.36 0.90
CA PRO A 617 -23.63 -21.03 0.50
C PRO A 617 -24.82 -20.23 -0.04
N PRO A 618 -24.81 -18.89 0.11
CA PRO A 618 -25.92 -18.05 -0.33
C PRO A 618 -26.08 -18.10 -1.86
N PRO A 619 -27.32 -17.93 -2.37
CA PRO A 619 -27.59 -18.07 -3.80
C PRO A 619 -26.86 -16.99 -4.62
N GLN A 620 -26.27 -17.41 -5.75
CA GLN A 620 -25.73 -16.50 -6.75
C GLN A 620 -26.88 -15.74 -7.40
N TYR A 621 -26.85 -14.41 -7.31
CA TYR A 621 -27.69 -13.55 -8.12
C TYR A 621 -27.15 -13.53 -9.55
N THR A 622 -28.02 -13.81 -10.51
CA THR A 622 -27.75 -13.81 -11.96
C THR A 622 -27.87 -12.41 -12.54
#